data_AF-A0A7K1GAH6-F1
#
_entry.id   AF-A0A7K1GAH6-F1
#
_cell.length_a   1.000
_cell.length_b   1.000
_cell.length_c   1.000
_cell.angle_alpha   90.00
_cell.angle_beta   90.00
_cell.angle_gamma   90.00
#
_symmetry.space_group_name_H-M   'P 1'
#
loop_
_entity.id
_entity.type
_entity.pdbx_description
1 polymer ?
#
loop_
_entity_poly.entity_id
_entity_poly.type
_entity_poly.pdbx_seq_one_letter_code
_entity_poly.pdbx_strand_id
1 'polypeptide(L)'
;MKKLILLLVFLQIGVCFAQRPNGGRRGNPNAGQATAGREMPKFESIKVAGILEYDAKKVAKKLKIKKNDSIADDVRAHIETYNSKIDKIKTENKDLFEGLDIVVNQNMEAATKNRNRELMQETRKMIEEKLKPVRDDIKTHQDSLDASLETVLSEEQYSKWLDYKESELKKLMPKRRGNDARNRPDNLNGRSGRRRG
;
A
#
# COMPACT_ATOMS: atom_id res chain seq x y z
N MET A 1 -52.48 -31.29 -35.41
CA MET A 1 -53.00 -29.93 -35.63
C MET A 1 -52.68 -29.09 -34.42
N LYS A 2 -52.19 -27.87 -34.67
CA LYS A 2 -52.37 -26.68 -33.82
C LYS A 2 -51.64 -26.80 -32.47
N LYS A 3 -50.32 -26.61 -32.41
CA LYS A 3 -49.68 -25.26 -32.39
C LYS A 3 -50.39 -24.23 -31.49
N LEU A 4 -51.13 -24.67 -30.47
CA LEU A 4 -51.84 -23.83 -29.51
C LEU A 4 -51.69 -24.31 -28.05
N ILE A 5 -50.66 -25.12 -27.75
CA ILE A 5 -50.20 -25.38 -26.37
C ILE A 5 -48.83 -24.70 -26.15
N LEU A 6 -48.55 -23.66 -26.94
CA LEU A 6 -47.32 -22.87 -26.91
C LEU A 6 -47.60 -21.45 -26.39
N LEU A 7 -48.66 -21.30 -25.58
CA LEU A 7 -49.14 -19.98 -25.12
C LEU A 7 -49.69 -20.03 -23.67
N LEU A 8 -49.11 -20.87 -22.80
CA LEU A 8 -49.49 -20.90 -21.37
C LEU A 8 -48.34 -21.23 -20.41
N VAL A 9 -47.08 -20.97 -20.81
CA VAL A 9 -45.90 -21.23 -19.95
C VAL A 9 -45.08 -19.96 -19.66
N PHE A 10 -45.43 -18.81 -20.25
CA PHE A 10 -44.60 -17.60 -20.19
C PHE A 10 -45.09 -16.49 -19.25
N LEU A 11 -46.09 -16.71 -18.39
CA LEU A 11 -46.76 -15.62 -17.65
C LEU A 11 -46.74 -15.71 -16.10
N GLN A 12 -45.73 -16.32 -15.48
CA GLN A 12 -45.68 -16.45 -14.01
C GLN A 12 -44.33 -16.09 -13.34
N ILE A 13 -43.33 -15.54 -14.06
CA ILE A 13 -42.03 -15.15 -13.45
C ILE A 13 -42.09 -13.76 -12.74
N GLY A 14 -43.29 -13.25 -12.45
CA GLY A 14 -43.51 -11.85 -12.07
C GLY A 14 -43.67 -11.50 -10.59
N VAL A 15 -43.45 -12.40 -9.61
CA VAL A 15 -43.78 -12.10 -8.20
C VAL A 15 -42.73 -12.58 -7.19
N CYS A 16 -41.51 -12.04 -7.26
CA CYS A 16 -40.53 -12.12 -6.18
C CYS A 16 -39.73 -10.82 -6.00
N PHE A 17 -40.42 -9.67 -5.98
CA PHE A 17 -39.91 -8.44 -5.35
C PHE A 17 -40.57 -8.28 -3.97
N ALA A 18 -40.27 -9.19 -3.05
CA ALA A 18 -40.58 -8.98 -1.64
C ALA A 18 -39.53 -8.03 -1.04
N GLN A 19 -39.89 -6.75 -0.94
CA GLN A 19 -39.20 -5.79 -0.08
C GLN A 19 -39.11 -6.36 1.33
N ARG A 20 -37.90 -6.57 1.84
CA ARG A 20 -37.69 -6.99 3.23
C ARG A 20 -38.12 -5.84 4.15
N PRO A 21 -39.03 -6.09 5.13
CA PRO A 21 -39.41 -5.10 6.11
C PRO A 21 -38.19 -4.63 6.91
N ASN A 22 -37.95 -3.33 6.84
CA ASN A 22 -37.40 -2.46 7.87
C ASN A 22 -36.78 -3.18 9.10
N GLY A 23 -35.57 -3.73 8.90
CA GLY A 23 -34.75 -4.27 9.98
C GLY A 23 -34.21 -3.12 10.80
N GLY A 24 -34.86 -2.85 11.93
CA GLY A 24 -34.55 -1.78 12.86
C GLY A 24 -33.06 -1.63 13.12
N ARG A 25 -32.61 -0.37 13.01
CA ARG A 25 -31.36 0.13 13.57
C ARG A 25 -31.28 -0.27 15.04
N ARG A 26 -30.63 -1.40 15.34
CA ARG A 26 -29.94 -1.56 16.63
C ARG A 26 -28.66 -0.73 16.53
N GLY A 27 -28.81 0.56 16.81
CA GLY A 27 -27.69 1.40 17.15
C GLY A 27 -27.01 0.79 18.37
N ASN A 28 -25.78 0.33 18.18
CA ASN A 28 -24.91 0.00 19.28
C ASN A 28 -24.59 1.31 20.03
N PRO A 29 -25.00 1.51 21.30
CA PRO A 29 -24.69 2.74 22.03
C PRO A 29 -23.20 2.86 22.39
N ASN A 30 -22.42 1.80 22.16
CA ASN A 30 -21.02 1.72 22.58
C ASN A 30 -19.98 2.13 21.51
N ALA A 31 -20.38 2.88 20.49
CA ALA A 31 -19.42 3.55 19.57
C ALA A 31 -18.79 4.83 20.17
N GLY A 32 -18.80 4.95 21.50
CA GLY A 32 -18.27 6.07 22.26
C GLY A 32 -16.92 5.80 22.91
N GLN A 33 -16.20 4.74 22.54
CA GLN A 33 -14.80 4.62 22.97
C GLN A 33 -13.95 5.57 22.12
N ALA A 34 -13.89 6.81 22.60
CA ALA A 34 -12.88 7.78 22.23
C ALA A 34 -11.54 7.05 22.17
N THR A 35 -10.94 7.04 20.99
CA THR A 35 -9.53 6.67 20.80
C THR A 35 -8.68 7.77 21.41
N ALA A 36 -8.70 7.85 22.75
CA ALA A 36 -7.80 8.71 23.50
C ALA A 36 -6.37 8.21 23.27
N GLY A 37 -5.54 9.08 22.71
CA GLY A 37 -4.08 8.91 22.71
C GLY A 37 -3.47 8.12 21.56
N ARG A 38 -4.11 8.03 20.39
CA ARG A 38 -3.48 7.33 19.26
C ARG A 38 -2.64 8.29 18.42
N GLU A 39 -1.34 8.33 18.71
CA GLU A 39 -0.37 9.12 17.94
C GLU A 39 -0.42 8.73 16.46
N MET A 40 -0.49 9.75 15.61
CA MET A 40 -0.36 9.56 14.17
C MET A 40 1.11 9.27 13.87
N PRO A 41 1.42 8.30 12.97
CA PRO A 41 2.79 8.12 12.52
C PRO A 41 3.35 9.44 12.00
N LYS A 42 4.57 9.78 12.43
CA LYS A 42 5.27 10.96 11.95
C LYS A 42 5.44 10.87 10.43
N PHE A 43 5.13 11.96 9.74
CA PHE A 43 5.41 12.10 8.32
C PHE A 43 6.92 12.26 8.11
N GLU A 44 7.45 11.48 7.17
CA GLU A 44 8.84 11.51 6.73
C GLU A 44 8.85 11.60 5.19
N SER A 45 9.13 12.79 4.67
CA SER A 45 9.10 13.14 3.26
C SER A 45 10.05 12.28 2.42
N ILE A 46 11.24 11.95 2.93
CA ILE A 46 12.22 11.06 2.29
C ILE A 46 11.58 9.69 1.98
N LYS A 47 10.88 9.10 2.96
CA LYS A 47 10.17 7.82 2.77
C LYS A 47 8.99 7.94 1.82
N VAL A 48 8.26 9.05 1.91
CA VAL A 48 7.08 9.33 1.08
C VAL A 48 7.45 9.69 -0.37
N ALA A 49 8.66 10.20 -0.60
CA ALA A 49 9.25 10.40 -1.93
C ALA A 49 9.75 9.09 -2.55
N GLY A 50 9.90 8.02 -1.76
CA GLY A 50 10.38 6.73 -2.26
C GLY A 50 11.91 6.65 -2.35
N ILE A 51 12.64 7.50 -1.63
CA ILE A 51 14.10 7.42 -1.54
C ILE A 51 14.48 6.09 -0.86
N LEU A 52 15.14 5.23 -1.63
CA LEU A 52 15.56 3.91 -1.21
C LEU A 52 16.90 3.59 -1.84
N GLU A 53 17.89 3.32 -1.01
CA GLU A 53 19.20 2.79 -1.40
C GLU A 53 19.27 1.28 -1.10
N TYR A 54 20.03 0.55 -1.92
CA TYR A 54 20.20 -0.89 -1.77
C TYR A 54 21.62 -1.25 -1.33
N ASP A 55 21.74 -2.14 -0.36
CA ASP A 55 23.03 -2.73 -0.02
C ASP A 55 23.38 -3.81 -1.05
N ALA A 56 24.41 -3.56 -1.88
CA ALA A 56 24.85 -4.48 -2.92
C ALA A 56 25.15 -5.89 -2.39
N LYS A 57 25.64 -6.04 -1.16
CA LYS A 57 25.89 -7.36 -0.54
C LYS A 57 24.58 -8.07 -0.20
N LYS A 58 23.56 -7.34 0.28
CA LYS A 58 22.22 -7.90 0.53
C LYS A 58 21.53 -8.28 -0.77
N VAL A 59 21.66 -7.46 -1.82
CA VAL A 59 21.15 -7.77 -3.16
C VAL A 59 21.80 -9.05 -3.67
N ALA A 60 23.12 -9.13 -3.72
CA ALA A 60 23.84 -10.33 -4.16
C ALA A 60 23.39 -11.59 -3.38
N LYS A 61 23.24 -11.49 -2.05
CA LYS A 61 22.74 -12.59 -1.22
C LYS A 61 21.31 -13.02 -1.59
N LYS A 62 20.41 -12.06 -1.86
CA LYS A 62 19.02 -12.34 -2.25
C LYS A 62 18.93 -12.99 -3.63
N LEU A 63 19.79 -12.56 -4.55
CA LEU A 63 19.89 -13.09 -5.91
C LEU A 63 20.71 -14.38 -5.99
N LYS A 64 21.28 -14.83 -4.86
CA LYS A 64 22.18 -16.01 -4.74
C LYS A 64 23.43 -15.89 -5.62
N ILE A 65 23.88 -14.67 -5.88
CA ILE A 65 25.11 -14.38 -6.63
C ILE A 65 26.30 -14.55 -5.68
N LYS A 66 27.26 -15.37 -6.08
CA LYS A 66 28.52 -15.60 -5.37
C LYS A 66 29.56 -14.57 -5.82
N LYS A 67 30.57 -14.34 -4.99
CA LYS A 67 31.67 -13.40 -5.28
C LYS A 67 32.45 -13.74 -6.56
N ASN A 68 32.48 -15.01 -6.94
CA ASN A 68 33.26 -15.48 -8.09
C ASN A 68 32.39 -15.62 -9.35
N ASP A 69 31.10 -15.27 -9.28
CA ASP A 69 30.24 -15.27 -10.46
C ASP A 69 30.66 -14.11 -11.37
N SER A 70 30.70 -14.35 -12.67
CA SER A 70 31.18 -13.36 -13.65
C SER A 70 30.37 -12.05 -13.65
N ILE A 71 29.11 -12.10 -13.22
CA ILE A 71 28.19 -10.96 -13.16
C ILE A 71 28.24 -10.19 -11.82
N ALA A 72 29.02 -10.66 -10.84
CA ALA A 72 28.97 -10.13 -9.48
C ALA A 72 29.41 -8.66 -9.41
N ASP A 73 30.45 -8.30 -10.15
CA ASP A 73 30.97 -6.94 -10.21
C ASP A 73 30.03 -6.01 -10.97
N ASP A 74 29.40 -6.47 -12.06
CA ASP A 74 28.43 -5.69 -12.83
C ASP A 74 27.19 -5.36 -12.00
N VAL A 75 26.60 -6.36 -11.34
CA VAL A 75 25.44 -6.15 -10.45
C VAL A 75 25.78 -5.17 -9.34
N ARG A 76 26.98 -5.29 -8.76
CA ARG A 76 27.45 -4.35 -7.74
C ARG A 76 27.56 -2.93 -8.30
N ALA A 77 28.18 -2.76 -9.45
CA ALA A 77 28.38 -1.46 -10.08
C ALA A 77 27.04 -0.78 -10.43
N HIS A 78 26.06 -1.53 -10.94
CA HIS A 78 24.72 -0.99 -11.22
C HIS A 78 24.01 -0.50 -9.95
N ILE A 79 24.09 -1.28 -8.85
CA ILE A 79 23.51 -0.88 -7.56
C ILE A 79 24.21 0.36 -6.98
N GLU A 80 25.54 0.42 -7.02
CA GLU A 80 26.31 1.57 -6.52
C GLU A 80 26.04 2.83 -7.35
N THR A 81 25.91 2.69 -8.67
CA THR A 81 25.55 3.80 -9.57
C THR A 81 24.17 4.35 -9.23
N TYR A 82 23.17 3.48 -9.08
CA TYR A 82 21.83 3.87 -8.66
C TYR A 82 21.85 4.58 -7.29
N ASN A 83 22.50 4.01 -6.28
CA ASN A 83 22.57 4.60 -4.95
C ASN A 83 23.20 6.00 -4.97
N SER A 84 24.25 6.19 -5.78
CA SER A 84 24.88 7.51 -5.93
C SER A 84 23.91 8.54 -6.52
N LYS A 85 23.07 8.16 -7.49
CA LYS A 85 22.03 9.04 -8.06
C LYS A 85 20.96 9.38 -7.03
N ILE A 86 20.50 8.38 -6.26
CA ILE A 86 19.50 8.58 -5.21
C ILE A 86 20.05 9.47 -4.08
N ASP A 87 21.28 9.27 -3.65
CA ASP A 87 21.92 10.10 -2.62
C ASP A 87 22.12 11.55 -3.10
N LYS A 88 22.42 11.72 -4.39
CA LYS A 88 22.46 13.04 -5.02
C LYS A 88 21.10 13.72 -4.98
N ILE A 89 20.03 13.05 -5.43
CA ILE A 89 18.64 13.58 -5.37
C ILE A 89 18.27 13.95 -3.93
N LYS A 90 18.59 13.07 -2.98
CA LYS A 90 18.35 13.28 -1.55
C LYS A 90 19.04 14.54 -1.05
N THR A 91 20.31 14.74 -1.42
CA THR A 91 21.13 15.88 -0.99
C THR A 91 20.66 17.17 -1.65
N GLU A 92 20.37 17.17 -2.95
CA GLU A 92 19.91 18.35 -3.69
C GLU A 92 18.54 18.83 -3.22
N ASN A 93 17.69 17.91 -2.72
CA ASN A 93 16.34 18.23 -2.24
C ASN A 93 16.26 18.27 -0.70
N LYS A 94 17.38 18.34 0.02
CA LYS A 94 17.42 18.29 1.48
C LYS A 94 16.51 19.32 2.13
N ASP A 95 16.61 20.58 1.73
CA ASP A 95 15.82 21.68 2.31
C ASP A 95 14.31 21.49 2.05
N LEU A 96 13.96 20.94 0.88
CA LEU A 96 12.58 20.59 0.55
C LEU A 96 12.04 19.51 1.50
N PHE A 97 12.83 18.46 1.76
CA PHE A 97 12.43 17.38 2.67
C PHE A 97 12.26 17.87 4.11
N GLU A 98 13.24 18.61 4.62
CA GLU A 98 13.19 19.16 5.98
C GLU A 98 12.00 20.12 6.16
N GLY A 99 11.77 21.00 5.17
CA GLY A 99 10.62 21.91 5.18
C GLY A 99 9.28 21.17 5.13
N LEU A 100 9.15 20.16 4.27
CA LEU A 100 7.93 19.34 4.19
C LEU A 100 7.70 18.55 5.48
N ASP A 101 8.74 17.98 6.10
CA ASP A 101 8.61 17.25 7.36
C ASP A 101 8.04 18.14 8.46
N ILE A 102 8.51 19.39 8.56
CA ILE A 102 8.03 20.34 9.56
C ILE A 102 6.57 20.72 9.27
N VAL A 103 6.31 21.24 8.07
CA VAL A 103 4.99 21.81 7.71
C VAL A 103 3.90 20.74 7.73
N VAL A 104 4.18 19.56 7.17
CA VAL A 104 3.18 18.49 7.10
C VAL A 104 2.84 17.97 8.49
N ASN A 105 3.84 17.72 9.35
CA ASN A 105 3.57 17.22 10.70
C ASN A 105 2.75 18.25 11.51
N GLN A 106 3.10 19.54 11.43
CA GLN A 106 2.35 20.62 12.08
C GLN A 106 0.92 20.73 11.56
N ASN A 107 0.72 20.72 10.23
CA ASN A 107 -0.60 20.82 9.63
C ASN A 107 -1.46 19.59 9.97
N MET A 108 -0.89 18.39 9.95
CA MET A 108 -1.61 17.16 10.28
C MET A 108 -2.03 17.14 11.76
N GLU A 109 -1.16 17.59 12.66
CA GLU A 109 -1.48 17.75 14.08
C GLU A 109 -2.63 18.76 14.29
N ALA A 110 -2.50 19.96 13.72
CA ALA A 110 -3.52 21.00 13.81
C ALA A 110 -4.86 20.56 13.21
N ALA A 111 -4.82 19.91 12.03
CA ALA A 111 -6.00 19.39 11.36
C ALA A 111 -6.71 18.31 12.18
N THR A 112 -5.94 17.45 12.85
CA THR A 112 -6.49 16.39 13.71
C THR A 112 -7.13 16.97 14.96
N LYS A 113 -6.44 17.90 15.63
CA LYS A 113 -6.92 18.59 16.83
C LYS A 113 -8.22 19.36 16.57
N ASN A 114 -8.28 20.06 15.43
CA ASN A 114 -9.42 20.92 15.08
C ASN A 114 -10.48 20.22 14.21
N ARG A 115 -10.29 18.92 13.90
CA ARG A 115 -11.12 18.16 12.94
C ARG A 115 -11.26 18.86 11.58
N ASN A 116 -10.23 19.62 11.18
CA ASN A 116 -10.21 20.39 9.95
C ASN A 116 -9.86 19.47 8.77
N ARG A 117 -10.87 19.03 8.02
CA ARG A 117 -10.71 18.17 6.85
C ARG A 117 -10.10 18.88 5.65
N GLU A 118 -10.37 20.18 5.51
CA GLU A 118 -9.86 21.00 4.43
C GLU A 118 -8.33 21.11 4.53
N LEU A 119 -7.81 21.45 5.71
CA LEU A 119 -6.37 21.50 5.96
C LEU A 119 -5.68 20.15 5.70
N MET A 120 -6.34 19.02 5.99
CA MET A 120 -5.80 17.69 5.63
C MET A 120 -5.71 17.50 4.11
N GLN A 121 -6.72 17.95 3.36
CA GLN A 121 -6.76 17.81 1.90
C GLN A 121 -5.72 18.73 1.24
N GLU A 122 -5.64 19.98 1.67
CA GLU A 122 -4.64 20.95 1.19
C GLU A 122 -3.22 20.45 1.46
N THR A 123 -2.97 19.93 2.67
CA THR A 123 -1.66 19.37 3.02
C THR A 123 -1.30 18.19 2.13
N ARG A 124 -2.25 17.29 1.82
CA ARG A 124 -2.02 16.18 0.88
C ARG A 124 -1.73 16.66 -0.54
N LYS A 125 -2.45 17.67 -1.01
CA LYS A 125 -2.24 18.25 -2.33
C LYS A 125 -0.86 18.89 -2.44
N MET A 126 -0.46 19.63 -1.41
CA MET A 126 0.86 20.25 -1.31
C MET A 126 1.98 19.19 -1.31
N ILE A 127 1.83 18.09 -0.56
CA ILE A 127 2.78 16.96 -0.61
C ILE A 127 2.89 16.43 -2.04
N GLU A 128 1.77 16.20 -2.70
CA GLU A 128 1.75 15.67 -4.07
C GLU A 128 2.43 16.62 -5.05
N GLU A 129 2.06 17.89 -5.05
CA GLU A 129 2.63 18.91 -5.94
C GLU A 129 4.14 19.07 -5.74
N LYS A 130 4.61 19.06 -4.50
CA LYS A 130 6.02 19.26 -4.16
C LYS A 130 6.88 18.02 -4.38
N LEU A 131 6.38 16.83 -4.08
CA LEU A 131 7.15 15.58 -4.20
C LEU A 131 7.03 14.92 -5.57
N LYS A 132 6.03 15.27 -6.39
CA LYS A 132 5.87 14.71 -7.74
C LYS A 132 7.16 14.77 -8.58
N PRO A 133 7.82 15.93 -8.78
CA PRO A 133 9.03 15.99 -9.61
C PRO A 133 10.16 15.10 -9.07
N VAL A 134 10.32 15.06 -7.73
CA VAL A 134 11.31 14.21 -7.06
C VAL A 134 11.01 12.73 -7.28
N ARG A 135 9.74 12.33 -7.17
CA ARG A 135 9.29 10.94 -7.40
C ARG A 135 9.50 10.51 -8.85
N ASP A 136 9.20 11.39 -9.80
CA ASP A 136 9.39 11.11 -11.22
C ASP A 136 10.87 10.92 -11.56
N ASP A 137 11.76 11.70 -10.94
CA ASP A 137 13.22 11.56 -11.08
C ASP A 137 13.75 10.26 -10.46
N ILE A 138 13.32 9.95 -9.22
CA ILE A 138 13.63 8.66 -8.56
C ILE A 138 13.17 7.49 -9.42
N LYS A 139 11.95 7.57 -9.97
CA LYS A 139 11.40 6.51 -10.81
C LYS A 139 12.24 6.30 -12.06
N THR A 140 12.70 7.38 -12.70
CA THR A 140 13.58 7.29 -13.88
C THR A 140 14.86 6.50 -13.57
N HIS A 141 15.47 6.75 -12.40
CA HIS A 141 16.65 5.99 -11.97
C HIS A 141 16.34 4.55 -11.55
N GLN A 142 15.17 4.29 -10.97
CA GLN A 142 14.71 2.93 -10.67
C GLN A 142 14.51 2.12 -11.94
N ASP A 143 13.81 2.68 -12.93
CA ASP A 143 13.55 2.03 -14.22
C ASP A 143 14.88 1.76 -14.96
N SER A 144 15.85 2.68 -14.88
CA SER A 144 17.20 2.47 -15.44
C SER A 144 17.98 1.36 -14.74
N LEU A 145 17.85 1.22 -13.41
CA LEU A 145 18.47 0.13 -12.66
C LEU A 145 17.83 -1.21 -13.05
N ASP A 146 16.50 -1.26 -13.10
CA ASP A 146 15.76 -2.46 -13.49
C ASP A 146 16.16 -2.95 -14.88
N ALA A 147 16.19 -2.04 -15.86
CA ALA A 147 16.63 -2.35 -17.21
C ALA A 147 18.08 -2.86 -17.25
N SER A 148 18.98 -2.25 -16.48
CA SER A 148 20.39 -2.71 -16.40
C SER A 148 20.48 -4.12 -15.82
N LEU A 149 19.77 -4.39 -14.72
CA LEU A 149 19.77 -5.70 -14.07
C LEU A 149 19.09 -6.78 -14.93
N GLU A 150 18.04 -6.44 -15.68
CA GLU A 150 17.37 -7.37 -16.60
C GLU A 150 18.32 -7.91 -17.68
N THR A 151 19.27 -7.09 -18.14
CA THR A 151 20.25 -7.52 -19.16
C THR A 151 21.33 -8.44 -18.63
N VAL A 152 21.61 -8.40 -17.32
CA VAL A 152 22.74 -9.10 -16.69
C VAL A 152 22.28 -10.36 -15.93
N LEU A 153 21.09 -10.31 -15.34
CA LEU A 153 20.54 -11.38 -14.51
C LEU A 153 19.84 -12.45 -15.36
N SER A 154 19.82 -13.69 -14.87
CA SER A 154 18.88 -14.68 -15.42
C SER A 154 17.44 -14.31 -15.06
N GLU A 155 16.46 -14.85 -15.80
CA GLU A 155 15.03 -14.60 -15.55
C GLU A 155 14.63 -14.90 -14.09
N GLU A 156 15.11 -16.02 -13.53
CA GLU A 156 14.86 -16.37 -12.12
C GLU A 156 15.52 -15.41 -11.11
N GLN A 157 16.65 -14.82 -11.46
CA GLN A 157 17.32 -13.83 -10.61
C GLN A 157 16.63 -12.49 -10.71
N TYR A 158 16.24 -12.07 -11.91
CA TYR A 158 15.51 -10.82 -12.13
C TYR A 158 14.14 -10.83 -11.45
N SER A 159 13.40 -11.94 -11.49
CA SER A 159 12.16 -12.08 -10.71
C SER A 159 12.41 -11.91 -9.19
N LYS A 160 13.47 -12.52 -8.64
CA LYS A 160 13.85 -12.32 -7.22
C LYS A 160 14.24 -10.88 -6.92
N TRP A 161 14.84 -10.17 -7.87
CA TRP A 161 15.15 -8.75 -7.75
C TRP A 161 13.87 -7.92 -7.63
N LEU A 162 12.89 -8.13 -8.51
CA LEU A 162 11.61 -7.43 -8.47
C LEU A 162 10.86 -7.65 -7.15
N ASP A 163 10.82 -8.90 -6.67
CA ASP A 163 10.24 -9.24 -5.37
C ASP A 163 10.98 -8.53 -4.21
N TYR A 164 12.31 -8.52 -4.27
CA TYR A 164 13.13 -7.86 -3.26
C TYR A 164 12.86 -6.35 -3.23
N LYS A 165 12.90 -5.68 -4.39
CA LYS A 165 12.57 -4.27 -4.57
C LYS A 165 11.19 -3.93 -4.00
N GLU A 166 10.16 -4.68 -4.40
CA GLU A 166 8.79 -4.46 -3.92
C GLU A 166 8.70 -4.61 -2.38
N SER A 167 9.43 -5.59 -1.81
CA SER A 167 9.47 -5.80 -0.37
C SER A 167 10.14 -4.65 0.39
N GLU A 168 11.20 -4.04 -0.17
CA GLU A 168 11.86 -2.89 0.43
C GLU A 168 11.00 -1.62 0.31
N LEU A 169 10.36 -1.39 -0.84
CA LEU A 169 9.42 -0.27 -1.03
C LEU A 169 8.24 -0.33 -0.05
N LYS A 170 7.70 -1.54 0.18
CA LYS A 170 6.62 -1.74 1.18
C LYS A 170 7.03 -1.36 2.61
N LYS A 171 8.32 -1.38 2.95
CA LYS A 171 8.81 -0.96 4.29
C LYS A 171 8.82 0.56 4.46
N LEU A 172 8.88 1.33 3.37
CA LEU A 172 8.81 2.78 3.41
C LEU A 172 7.40 3.27 3.70
N MET A 173 6.40 2.53 3.22
CA MET A 173 5.00 2.89 3.44
C MET A 173 4.60 2.61 4.90
N PRO A 174 3.89 3.54 5.57
CA PRO A 174 3.35 3.27 6.89
C PRO A 174 2.44 2.05 6.80
N LYS A 175 2.71 1.04 7.64
CA LYS A 175 1.87 -0.16 7.69
C LYS A 175 0.43 0.28 7.93
N ARG A 176 -0.43 0.10 6.92
CA ARG A 176 -1.88 0.17 7.12
C ARG A 176 -2.17 -0.76 8.27
N ARG A 177 -2.78 -0.22 9.34
CA ARG A 177 -3.22 -1.06 10.45
C ARG A 177 -4.03 -2.17 9.83
N GLY A 178 -3.54 -3.40 9.98
CA GLY A 178 -4.36 -4.54 9.66
C GLY A 178 -5.66 -4.34 10.40
N ASN A 179 -6.78 -4.56 9.72
CA ASN A 179 -7.91 -5.05 10.48
C ASN A 179 -7.36 -6.29 11.20
N ASP A 180 -7.17 -6.20 12.51
CA ASP A 180 -6.98 -7.36 13.39
C ASP A 180 -8.27 -8.18 13.40
N ALA A 181 -8.68 -8.62 12.21
CA ALA A 181 -9.71 -9.62 11.98
C ALA A 181 -9.28 -10.99 12.54
N ARG A 182 -8.05 -11.10 13.07
CA ARG A 182 -7.56 -12.24 13.85
C ARG A 182 -8.07 -12.26 15.30
N ASN A 183 -8.70 -11.19 15.77
CA ASN A 183 -9.41 -11.16 17.06
C ASN A 183 -10.95 -11.15 16.89
N ARG A 184 -11.46 -11.81 15.84
CA ARG A 184 -12.83 -12.34 15.95
C ARG A 184 -12.72 -13.62 16.79
N PRO A 185 -13.28 -13.70 18.00
CA PRO A 185 -13.51 -15.00 18.61
C PRO A 185 -14.34 -15.80 17.61
N ASP A 186 -13.78 -16.90 17.13
CA ASP A 186 -14.52 -17.93 16.42
C ASP A 186 -15.59 -18.44 17.39
N ASN A 187 -16.75 -17.80 17.38
CA ASN A 187 -17.93 -18.29 18.08
C ASN A 187 -18.51 -19.44 17.23
N LEU A 188 -17.70 -20.48 17.04
CA LEU A 188 -18.09 -21.82 16.63
C LEU A 188 -18.67 -22.54 17.84
N ASN A 189 -19.77 -22.00 18.37
CA ASN A 189 -20.59 -22.74 19.30
C ASN A 189 -22.02 -22.23 19.22
N GLY A 190 -22.92 -23.07 18.69
CA GLY A 190 -24.35 -22.89 18.88
C GLY A 190 -25.25 -23.17 17.69
N ARG A 191 -25.16 -24.35 17.05
CA ARG A 191 -26.38 -25.07 16.59
C ARG A 191 -26.14 -26.52 16.16
N SER A 192 -25.63 -27.34 17.08
CA SER A 192 -25.93 -28.78 17.09
C SER A 192 -26.90 -29.04 18.24
N GLY A 193 -28.18 -29.27 17.95
CA GLY A 193 -29.16 -29.51 19.00
C GLY A 193 -30.60 -29.58 18.50
N ARG A 194 -30.94 -30.66 17.80
CA ARG A 194 -32.30 -31.22 17.79
C ARG A 194 -32.74 -31.49 19.24
N ARG A 195 -33.95 -31.07 19.62
CA ARG A 195 -34.93 -31.75 20.49
C ARG A 195 -36.19 -30.87 20.51
N ARG A 196 -37.27 -31.29 19.84
CA ARG A 196 -38.42 -32.06 20.34
C ARG A 196 -39.20 -31.32 21.45
N GLY A 197 -40.49 -31.10 21.18
CA GLY A 197 -41.48 -30.46 22.03
C GLY A 197 -42.50 -29.79 21.11
#